data_AF-A0A553JM37-F1
#
_entry.id   AF-A0A553JM37-F1
#
_cell.length_a   1.000
_cell.length_b   1.000
_cell.length_c   1.000
_cell.angle_alpha   90.00
_cell.angle_beta   90.00
_cell.angle_gamma   90.00
#
_symmetry.space_group_name_H-M   'P 1'
#
loop_
_entity.id
_entity.type
_entity.pdbx_description
1 polymer ?
#
loop_
_entity_poly.entity_id
_entity_poly.type
_entity_poly.pdbx_seq_one_letter_code
_entity_poly.pdbx_strand_id
1 'polypeptide(L)' 'MKLLNVEPIEVEALTVFAINCFMCADTHYVSRVSTVGDAVDEAAKAGWYGYETEGEVCSTACPKCIKEVQENEAEQNK' A
#
# COMPACT_ATOMS: atom_id res chain seq x y z
N MET A 1 2.03 26.33 -22.36
CA MET A 1 1.41 25.50 -23.42
C MET A 1 -0.09 25.54 -23.20
N LYS A 2 -0.87 26.20 -24.06
CA LYS A 2 -2.33 26.26 -23.95
C LYS A 2 -2.92 25.16 -24.81
N LEU A 3 -3.54 24.15 -24.19
CA LEU A 3 -4.30 23.13 -24.90
C LEU A 3 -5.62 23.78 -25.35
N LEU A 4 -5.69 24.23 -26.61
CA LEU A 4 -6.92 24.72 -27.23
C LEU A 4 -7.56 23.54 -27.98
N ASN A 5 -8.83 23.27 -27.66
CA ASN A 5 -9.72 22.31 -28.31
C ASN A 5 -9.32 20.83 -28.21
N VAL A 6 -9.21 20.31 -26.98
CA VAL A 6 -9.23 18.86 -26.75
C VAL A 6 -10.67 18.48 -26.39
N GLU A 7 -11.37 17.81 -27.31
CA GLU A 7 -12.60 17.06 -26.98
C GLU A 7 -12.16 15.67 -26.50
N PRO A 8 -12.31 15.32 -25.22
CA PRO A 8 -11.97 13.99 -24.75
C PRO A 8 -12.90 12.96 -25.38
N ILE A 9 -12.32 12.01 -26.11
CA ILE A 9 -13.05 10.97 -26.85
C ILE A 9 -13.37 9.78 -25.92
N GLU A 10 -12.57 9.61 -24.86
CA GLU A 10 -12.67 8.52 -23.90
C GLU A 10 -12.14 9.01 -22.54
N VAL A 11 -12.84 8.64 -21.46
CA VAL A 11 -12.45 8.98 -20.08
C VAL A 11 -12.32 7.67 -19.30
N GLU A 12 -11.11 7.38 -18.84
CA GLU A 12 -10.85 6.25 -17.93
C GLU A 12 -10.69 6.77 -16.50
N ALA A 13 -11.47 6.23 -15.57
CA ALA A 13 -11.30 6.51 -14.14
C ALA A 13 -10.27 5.54 -13.56
N LEU A 14 -9.21 6.08 -12.97
CA LEU A 14 -8.19 5.31 -12.26
C LEU A 14 -8.33 5.56 -10.76
N THR A 15 -8.39 4.48 -9.99
CA THR A 15 -8.32 4.56 -8.52
C THR A 15 -6.88 4.35 -8.07
N VAL A 16 -6.45 5.16 -7.10
CA VAL A 16 -5.16 5.02 -6.42
C VAL A 16 -5.40 4.92 -4.93
N PHE A 17 -4.86 3.87 -4.32
CA PHE A 17 -4.84 3.66 -2.88
C PHE A 17 -3.45 4.00 -2.34
N ALA A 18 -3.40 4.79 -1.28
CA ALA A 18 -2.18 5.13 -0.56
C ALA A 18 -2.17 4.44 0.80
N ILE A 19 -1.23 3.54 0.99
CA ILE A 19 -1.01 2.77 2.23
C ILE A 19 0.11 3.47 2.99
N ASN A 20 -0.21 4.02 4.16
CA ASN A 20 0.75 4.76 4.98
C ASN A 20 1.09 3.95 6.22
N CYS A 21 2.38 3.66 6.41
CA CYS A 21 2.85 3.05 7.65
C CYS A 21 2.90 4.08 8.77
N PHE A 22 2.15 3.88 9.85
CA PHE A 22 2.17 4.78 11.01
C PHE A 22 3.48 4.75 11.80
N MET A 23 4.28 3.68 11.67
CA MET A 23 5.54 3.51 12.41
C MET A 23 6.70 4.26 11.75
N CYS A 24 6.93 4.06 10.45
CA CYS A 24 8.06 4.62 9.73
C CYS A 24 7.69 5.71 8.71
N ALA A 25 6.41 6.08 8.63
CA ALA A 25 5.86 7.06 7.69
C ALA A 25 6.06 6.71 6.20
N ASP A 26 6.45 5.47 5.88
CA ASP A 26 6.59 5.01 4.50
C ASP A 26 5.23 4.90 3.82
N THR A 27 5.16 5.36 2.58
CA THR A 27 3.95 5.31 1.77
C THR A 27 4.12 4.35 0.60
N HIS A 28 3.22 3.39 0.48
CA HIS A 28 3.10 2.52 -0.69
C HIS A 28 1.85 2.86 -1.49
N TYR A 29 1.98 2.91 -2.81
CA TYR A 29 0.88 3.26 -3.71
C TYR A 29 0.48 2.05 -4.54
N VAL A 30 -0.82 1.77 -4.55
CA VAL A 30 -1.43 0.77 -5.44
C VAL A 30 -2.39 1.49 -6.38
N SER A 31 -2.34 1.17 -7.66
CA SER A 31 -3.22 1.76 -8.67
C SER A 31 -3.85 0.67 -9.53
N ARG A 32 -4.87 1.03 -10.31
CA ARG A 32 -5.58 0.12 -11.25
C ARG A 32 -6.32 -1.03 -10.56
N VAL A 33 -6.72 -0.83 -9.31
CA VAL A 33 -7.60 -1.73 -8.55
C VAL A 33 -8.82 -0.97 -8.08
N SER A 34 -9.92 -1.68 -7.82
CA SER A 34 -11.22 -1.04 -7.56
C SER A 34 -11.65 -1.10 -6.11
N THR A 35 -11.05 -1.97 -5.29
CA THR A 35 -11.43 -2.16 -3.88
C THR A 35 -10.23 -2.08 -2.95
N VAL A 36 -10.49 -1.82 -1.66
CA VAL A 36 -9.46 -1.83 -0.61
C VAL A 36 -8.86 -3.22 -0.45
N GLY A 37 -9.66 -4.28 -0.56
CA GLY A 37 -9.19 -5.67 -0.51
C GLY A 37 -8.18 -5.97 -1.63
N ASP A 38 -8.53 -5.63 -2.88
CA ASP A 38 -7.61 -5.77 -4.01
C ASP A 38 -6.33 -4.95 -3.80
N ALA A 39 -6.43 -3.77 -3.17
CA ALA A 39 -5.27 -2.96 -2.86
C ALA A 39 -4.33 -3.61 -1.84
N VAL A 40 -4.88 -4.31 -0.84
CA VAL A 40 -4.08 -5.10 0.11
C VAL A 40 -3.45 -6.31 -0.56
N ASP A 41 -4.19 -7.01 -1.42
CA ASP A 41 -3.68 -8.16 -2.18
C ASP A 41 -2.54 -7.76 -3.12
N GLU A 42 -2.63 -6.61 -3.79
CA GLU A 42 -1.53 -6.08 -4.60
C GLU A 42 -0.35 -5.63 -3.75
N ALA A 43 -0.60 -4.96 -2.62
CA ALA A 43 0.47 -4.58 -1.69
C ALA A 43 1.19 -5.82 -1.15
N ALA A 44 0.49 -6.94 -0.98
CA ALA A 44 1.08 -8.19 -0.52
C ALA A 44 2.15 -8.74 -1.48
N LYS A 45 1.97 -8.53 -2.79
CA LYS A 45 2.99 -8.88 -3.80
C LYS A 45 4.26 -8.03 -3.67
N ALA A 46 4.16 -6.85 -3.07
CA ALA A 46 5.28 -5.97 -2.75
C ALA A 46 5.89 -6.25 -1.36
N GLY A 47 5.48 -7.32 -0.68
CA GLY A 47 6.01 -7.74 0.61
C GLY A 47 5.26 -7.17 1.82
N TRP A 48 4.21 -6.38 1.62
CA TRP A 48 3.33 -6.02 2.72
C TRP A 48 2.57 -7.25 3.21
N TYR A 49 2.21 -7.30 4.48
CA TYR A 49 1.50 -8.46 5.02
C TYR A 49 0.08 -8.06 5.38
N GLY A 50 -0.90 -8.48 4.57
CA GLY A 50 -2.32 -8.29 4.84
C GLY A 50 -2.77 -9.16 6.03
N TYR A 51 -3.54 -8.58 6.94
CA TYR A 51 -4.15 -9.29 8.06
C TYR A 51 -5.51 -8.68 8.41
N GLU A 52 -6.32 -9.46 9.12
CA GLU A 52 -7.63 -9.02 9.62
C GLU A 52 -7.66 -9.20 11.14
N THR A 53 -8.34 -8.28 11.82
CA THR A 53 -8.64 -8.38 13.25
C THR A 53 -10.14 -8.14 13.47
N GLU A 54 -10.65 -8.42 14.67
CA GLU A 54 -12.07 -8.17 15.00
C GLU A 54 -12.49 -6.70 14.81
N GLY A 55 -11.55 -5.76 14.88
CA GLY A 55 -11.81 -4.32 14.74
C GLY A 55 -11.30 -3.71 13.42
N GLU A 56 -10.52 -4.45 12.63
CA GLU A 56 -9.88 -3.91 11.44
C GLU A 56 -9.98 -4.89 10.27
N VAL A 57 -10.59 -4.42 9.18
CA VAL A 57 -10.70 -5.14 7.91
C VAL A 57 -9.72 -4.51 6.94
N CYS A 58 -8.97 -5.33 6.21
CA CYS A 58 -7.92 -4.90 5.27
C CYS A 58 -6.72 -4.18 5.92
N SER A 59 -6.31 -4.58 7.14
CA SER A 59 -5.07 -4.08 7.73
C SER A 59 -3.84 -4.65 7.04
N THR A 60 -2.75 -3.90 7.03
CA THR A 60 -1.52 -4.34 6.36
C THR A 60 -0.26 -3.88 7.10
N ALA A 61 0.67 -4.81 7.31
CA ALA A 61 1.92 -4.56 8.03
C ALA A 61 3.07 -4.22 7.08
N CYS A 62 3.85 -3.21 7.46
CA CYS A 62 4.94 -2.68 6.65
C CYS A 62 6.15 -3.63 6.63
N PRO A 63 6.66 -4.02 5.45
CA PRO A 63 7.80 -4.93 5.36
C PRO A 63 9.07 -4.36 5.97
N LYS A 64 9.26 -3.04 5.89
CA LYS A 64 10.45 -2.36 6.45
C LYS A 64 10.48 -2.48 7.97
N CYS A 65 9.34 -2.22 8.62
CA CYS A 65 9.25 -2.28 10.08
C CYS A 65 9.38 -3.71 10.60
N ILE A 66 8.77 -4.69 9.90
CA ILE A 66 8.91 -6.11 10.27
C ILE A 66 10.38 -6.52 10.22
N LYS A 67 11.07 -6.17 9.12
CA LYS A 67 12.47 -6.51 8.93
C LYS A 67 13.36 -5.88 10.02
N GLU A 68 13.14 -4.61 10.34
CA GLU A 68 13.88 -3.91 11.40
C GLU A 68 13.70 -4.59 12.77
N VAL A 69 12.47 -4.97 13.12
CA VAL A 69 12.21 -5.70 14.38
C VAL A 69 12.92 -7.05 14.40
N GLN A 70 12.86 -7.81 13.30
CA GLN A 70 13.54 -9.11 13.20
C GLN A 70 15.06 -8.99 13.33
N GLU A 71 15.66 -7.95 12.74
CA GLU A 71 17.09 -7.67 12.84
C GLU A 71 17.48 -7.31 14.29
N ASN A 72 16.70 -6.44 14.94
CA ASN A 72 16.92 -6.05 16.33
C ASN A 72 16.82 -7.24 17.31
N GLU A 73 15.85 -8.13 17.13
CA GLU A 73 15.71 -9.34 17.96
C GLU A 73 16.87 -10.32 17.74
N ALA A 74 17.37 -10.43 16.51
CA ALA A 74 18.52 -11.29 16.21
C ALA A 74 19.83 -10.76 16.82
N GLU A 75 19.97 -9.44 16.95
CA GLU A 75 21.12 -8.80 17.60
C GLU A 75 21.07 -8.93 19.12
N GLN A 76 19.89 -8.83 19.75
CA GLN A 76 19.73 -8.98 21.20
C GLN A 76 19.97 -10.41 21.71
N ASN A 77 19.82 -11.41 20.84
CA ASN A 77 20.00 -12.82 21.17
C ASN A 77 21.43 -13.35 20.87
N LYS A 78 22.39 -12.46 20.56
CA LYS A 78 23.82 -12.79 20.41
C LYS A 78 24.63 -12.37 21.63
#